data_AF-A0A1F9VGB1-F1
#
_entry.id   AF-A0A1F9VGB1-F1
#
_cell.length_a   1.000
_cell.length_b   1.000
_cell.length_c   1.000
_cell.angle_alpha   90.00
_cell.angle_beta   90.00
_cell.angle_gamma   90.00
#
_symmetry.space_group_name_H-M   'P 1'
#
loop_
_entity.id
_entity.type
_entity.pdbx_description
1 polymer ?
#
loop_
_entity_poly.entity_id
_entity_poly.type
_entity_poly.pdbx_seq_one_letter_code
_entity_poly.pdbx_strand_id
1 'polypeptide(L)'
;MNTPLAIRKVNIFEVVNHTRRESLIAVTSEDSLAFRRRLSSAPPDVIGHWDCADQTEFEPLAVHLGPGTADHFLKLFMSDTRMRDWRLIEWRCTRNRDLPGQLPGLI
;
A
#
# COMPACT_ATOMS: atom_id res chain seq x y z
N MET A 1 -27.95 16.67 -16.99
CA MET A 1 -26.57 16.34 -17.41
C MET A 1 -25.92 15.58 -16.27
N ASN A 2 -25.74 14.26 -16.40
CA ASN A 2 -25.01 13.46 -15.42
C ASN A 2 -23.51 13.68 -15.67
N THR A 3 -22.84 14.37 -14.77
CA THR A 3 -21.37 14.44 -14.77
C THR A 3 -20.84 13.03 -14.57
N PRO A 4 -20.01 12.49 -15.48
CA PRO A 4 -19.39 11.19 -15.23
C PRO A 4 -18.58 11.30 -13.95
N LEU A 5 -18.90 10.46 -12.96
CA LEU A 5 -18.11 10.31 -11.74
C LEU A 5 -16.68 10.05 -12.20
N ALA A 6 -15.80 11.06 -12.05
CA ALA A 6 -14.41 10.91 -12.40
C ALA A 6 -13.87 9.70 -11.62
N ILE A 7 -13.55 8.63 -12.34
CA ILE A 7 -13.02 7.42 -11.74
C ILE A 7 -11.73 7.84 -11.04
N ARG A 8 -11.75 7.85 -9.70
CA ARG A 8 -10.57 8.20 -8.91
C ARG A 8 -9.53 7.13 -9.14
N LYS A 9 -8.45 7.53 -9.79
CA LYS A 9 -7.30 6.65 -10.00
C LYS A 9 -6.54 6.46 -8.70
N VAL A 10 -5.98 5.27 -8.53
CA VAL A 10 -5.14 4.89 -7.38
C VAL A 10 -3.79 4.39 -7.87
N ASN A 11 -2.82 4.47 -6.97
CA ASN A 11 -1.46 3.99 -7.10
C ASN A 11 -1.24 2.90 -6.03
N ILE A 12 -0.44 1.91 -6.38
CA ILE A 12 -0.05 0.79 -5.53
C ILE A 12 1.46 0.85 -5.39
N PHE A 13 1.92 0.91 -4.15
CA PHE A 13 3.33 0.95 -3.79
C PHE A 13 3.63 -0.21 -2.86
N GLU A 14 4.83 -0.75 -2.97
CA GLU A 14 5.41 -1.65 -1.99
C GLU A 14 6.45 -0.88 -1.17
N VAL A 15 6.37 -1.02 0.15
CA VAL A 15 7.37 -0.51 1.09
C VAL A 15 7.94 -1.70 1.86
N VAL A 16 9.23 -1.94 1.70
CA VAL A 16 9.90 -3.15 2.20
C VAL A 16 10.83 -2.78 3.34
N ASN A 17 10.66 -3.41 4.50
CA ASN A 17 11.62 -3.36 5.59
C ASN A 17 12.42 -4.67 5.64
N HIS A 18 13.62 -4.64 5.07
CA HIS A 18 14.49 -5.82 4.99
C HIS A 18 14.98 -6.32 6.34
N THR A 19 15.24 -5.41 7.28
CA THR A 19 15.68 -5.75 8.64
C THR A 19 14.67 -6.60 9.38
N ARG A 20 13.38 -6.30 9.19
CA ARG A 20 12.28 -6.97 9.90
C ARG A 20 11.59 -8.05 9.07
N ARG A 21 11.95 -8.17 7.79
CA ARG A 21 11.26 -9.03 6.80
C ARG A 21 9.76 -8.71 6.74
N GLU A 22 9.42 -7.43 6.70
CA GLU A 22 8.03 -6.95 6.61
C GLU A 22 7.85 -6.19 5.29
N SER A 23 6.69 -6.38 4.64
CA SER A 23 6.31 -5.64 3.44
C SER A 23 4.92 -5.01 3.62
N LEU A 24 4.81 -3.75 3.20
CA LEU A 24 3.58 -2.97 3.21
C LEU A 24 3.16 -2.71 1.77
N ILE A 25 1.97 -3.20 1.40
CA ILE A 25 1.35 -2.89 0.12
C ILE A 25 0.37 -1.75 0.33
N ALA A 26 0.74 -0.58 -0.17
CA ALA A 26 0.02 0.66 0.02
C ALA A 26 -0.78 1.04 -1.21
N VAL A 27 -2.11 1.17 -1.04
CA VAL A 27 -3.02 1.67 -2.08
C VAL A 27 -3.39 3.11 -1.74
N THR A 28 -3.04 4.07 -2.59
CA THR A 28 -3.26 5.50 -2.32
C THR A 28 -3.61 6.26 -3.60
N SER A 29 -4.34 7.37 -3.47
CA SER A 29 -4.55 8.33 -4.57
C SER A 29 -3.41 9.33 -4.73
N GLU A 30 -2.42 9.31 -3.83
CA GLU A 30 -1.27 10.20 -3.83
C GLU A 30 -0.22 9.74 -4.86
N ASP A 31 0.52 10.69 -5.43
CA ASP A 31 1.72 10.38 -6.22
C ASP A 31 2.87 9.86 -5.32
N SER A 32 3.92 9.33 -5.95
CA SER A 32 5.03 8.69 -5.24
C SER A 32 5.77 9.64 -4.28
N LEU A 33 5.91 10.92 -4.63
CA LEU A 33 6.64 11.88 -3.80
C LEU A 33 5.81 12.28 -2.59
N ALA A 34 4.52 12.59 -2.81
CA ALA A 34 3.59 12.90 -1.73
C ALA A 34 3.46 11.73 -0.76
N PHE A 35 3.31 10.51 -1.29
CA PHE A 35 3.19 9.32 -0.47
C PHE A 35 4.46 9.03 0.34
N ARG A 36 5.65 9.12 -0.28
CA ARG A 36 6.93 8.94 0.43
C ARG A 36 7.10 9.97 1.56
N ARG A 37 6.77 11.24 1.31
CA ARG A 37 6.81 12.29 2.33
C ARG A 37 5.88 11.98 3.51
N ARG A 38 4.66 11.50 3.22
CA ARG A 38 3.69 11.13 4.26
C ARG A 38 4.18 9.96 5.10
N LEU A 39 4.72 8.92 4.48
CA LEU A 39 5.31 7.80 5.21
C LEU A 39 6.44 8.25 6.16
N SER A 40 7.28 9.20 5.74
CA SER A 40 8.37 9.70 6.59
C SER A 40 7.89 10.63 7.71
N SER A 41 6.83 11.41 7.49
CA SER A 41 6.36 12.40 8.48
C SER A 41 5.28 11.88 9.43
N ALA A 42 4.46 10.94 8.96
CA ALA A 42 3.32 10.37 9.65
C ALA A 42 3.12 8.93 9.15
N PRO A 43 4.01 8.00 9.51
CA PRO A 43 3.85 6.60 9.14
C PRO A 43 2.52 6.07 9.69
N PRO A 44 1.80 5.21 8.94
CA PRO A 44 0.58 4.60 9.45
C PRO A 44 0.93 3.67 10.62
N ASP A 45 0.05 3.57 11.62
CA ASP A 45 0.28 2.84 12.87
C ASP A 45 0.77 1.40 12.65
N VAL A 46 0.33 0.75 11.58
CA VAL A 46 0.73 -0.61 11.20
C VAL A 46 2.22 -0.77 10.91
N ILE A 47 2.92 0.32 10.61
CA ILE A 47 4.37 0.38 10.41
C ILE A 47 5.03 1.49 11.25
N GLY A 48 4.34 2.01 12.26
CA GLY A 48 4.87 3.05 13.15
C GLY A 48 6.13 2.61 13.91
N HIS A 49 6.39 1.30 13.96
CA HIS A 49 7.58 0.67 14.52
C HIS A 49 8.74 0.48 13.51
N TRP A 50 8.61 0.97 12.27
CA TRP A 50 9.70 0.97 11.31
C TRP A 50 10.59 2.18 11.58
N ASP A 51 11.59 1.99 12.45
CA ASP A 51 12.42 3.05 13.03
C ASP A 51 13.28 3.86 12.03
N CYS A 52 13.39 3.45 10.75
CA CYS A 52 14.24 4.12 9.75
C CYS A 52 13.61 4.14 8.35
N ALA A 53 13.30 5.34 7.84
CA ALA A 53 12.94 5.55 6.43
C ALA A 53 14.10 5.27 5.46
N ASP A 54 15.35 5.21 5.96
CA ASP A 54 16.55 4.88 5.17
C ASP A 54 16.74 3.37 5.00
N GLN A 55 16.04 2.56 5.80
CA GLN A 55 16.06 1.09 5.72
C GLN A 55 14.84 0.54 4.98
N THR A 56 13.97 1.43 4.48
CA THR A 56 12.80 1.03 3.73
C THR A 56 13.02 1.26 2.24
N GLU A 57 12.88 0.20 1.47
CA GLU A 57 12.85 0.30 0.01
C GLU A 57 11.44 0.66 -0.42
N PHE A 58 11.34 1.50 -1.45
CA PHE A 58 10.08 2.01 -1.97
C PHE A 58 9.99 1.67 -3.45
N GLU A 59 9.01 0.86 -3.82
CA GLU A 59 8.80 0.44 -5.20
C GLU A 59 7.37 0.74 -5.69
N PRO A 60 7.21 1.46 -6.81
CA PRO A 60 5.92 1.58 -7.46
C PRO A 60 5.57 0.28 -8.17
N LEU A 61 4.53 -0.42 -7.69
CA LEU A 61 4.04 -1.65 -8.32
C LEU A 61 3.09 -1.35 -9.48
N ALA A 62 2.19 -0.39 -9.29
CA ALA A 62 1.28 0.07 -10.33
C ALA A 62 0.81 1.50 -10.07
N VAL A 63 0.62 2.29 -11.12
CA VAL A 63 0.19 3.69 -11.01
C VAL A 63 -1.01 3.96 -11.89
N HIS A 64 -1.83 4.94 -11.49
CA HIS A 64 -2.97 5.45 -12.26
C HIS A 64 -4.04 4.40 -12.61
N LEU A 65 -4.24 3.41 -11.73
CA LEU A 65 -5.23 2.34 -11.90
C LEU A 65 -6.63 2.78 -11.53
N GLY A 66 -7.64 2.27 -12.24
CA GLY A 66 -9.02 2.29 -11.76
C GLY A 66 -9.17 1.39 -10.53
N PRO A 67 -10.09 1.67 -9.58
CA PRO A 67 -10.21 0.90 -8.33
C PRO A 67 -10.42 -0.60 -8.55
N GLY A 68 -11.28 -1.00 -9.49
CA GLY A 68 -11.51 -2.42 -9.79
C GLY A 68 -10.28 -3.13 -10.38
N THR A 69 -9.47 -2.43 -11.18
CA THR A 69 -8.21 -2.96 -11.70
C THR A 69 -7.17 -3.08 -10.60
N ALA A 70 -7.13 -2.12 -9.67
CA ALA A 70 -6.26 -2.17 -8.50
C ALA A 70 -6.60 -3.37 -7.60
N ASP A 71 -7.88 -3.63 -7.34
CA ASP A 71 -8.31 -4.80 -6.57
C ASP A 71 -7.94 -6.12 -7.25
N HIS A 72 -8.07 -6.19 -8.57
CA HIS A 72 -7.68 -7.37 -9.32
C HIS A 72 -6.16 -7.58 -9.30
N PHE A 73 -5.38 -6.50 -9.49
CA PHE A 73 -3.93 -6.53 -9.36
C PHE A 73 -3.50 -7.02 -7.98
N LEU A 74 -4.06 -6.47 -6.90
CA LEU A 74 -3.73 -6.86 -5.54
C LEU A 74 -4.02 -8.34 -5.31
N LYS A 75 -5.20 -8.84 -5.73
CA LYS A 75 -5.51 -10.27 -5.61
C LYS A 75 -4.48 -11.14 -6.31
N LEU A 76 -4.08 -10.79 -7.52
CA LEU A 76 -3.07 -11.55 -8.26
C LEU A 76 -1.70 -11.44 -7.60
N PHE A 77 -1.25 -10.23 -7.26
CA PHE A 77 0.04 -9.97 -6.62
C PHE A 77 0.17 -10.72 -5.28
N MET A 78 -0.87 -10.67 -4.45
CA MET A 78 -0.92 -11.40 -3.16
C MET A 78 -1.00 -12.92 -3.36
N SER A 79 -1.49 -13.41 -4.50
CA SER A 79 -1.60 -14.84 -4.82
C SER A 79 -0.36 -15.41 -5.51
N ASP A 80 0.39 -14.59 -6.26
CA ASP A 80 1.38 -15.03 -7.24
C ASP A 80 2.82 -15.08 -6.69
N THR A 81 3.26 -14.16 -5.83
CA THR A 81 4.72 -14.02 -5.67
C THR A 81 5.28 -13.76 -4.26
N ARG A 82 6.37 -14.49 -3.98
CA ARG A 82 7.54 -14.20 -3.12
C ARG A 82 7.41 -14.03 -1.59
N MET A 83 6.22 -13.92 -1.00
CA MET A 83 6.08 -13.47 0.41
C MET A 83 5.69 -14.53 1.45
N ARG A 84 5.96 -15.83 1.22
CA ARG A 84 5.67 -16.87 2.24
C ARG A 84 6.44 -16.70 3.56
N ASP A 85 7.56 -15.99 3.55
CA ASP A 85 8.41 -15.80 4.73
C ASP A 85 8.36 -14.39 5.34
N TRP A 86 7.60 -13.47 4.74
CA TRP A 86 7.60 -12.06 5.13
C TRP A 86 6.23 -11.67 5.67
N ARG A 87 6.21 -10.87 6.73
CA ARG A 87 4.94 -10.38 7.27
C ARG A 87 4.40 -9.33 6.32
N LEU A 88 3.29 -9.66 5.68
CA LEU A 88 2.64 -8.82 4.67
C LEU A 88 1.47 -8.05 5.27
N ILE A 89 1.44 -6.75 5.01
CA ILE A 89 0.39 -5.84 5.48
C ILE A 89 -0.18 -5.12 4.26
N GLU A 90 -1.46 -5.35 3.96
CA GLU A 90 -2.18 -4.49 3.01
C GLU A 90 -2.66 -3.24 3.75
N TRP A 91 -2.41 -2.06 3.18
CA TRP A 91 -2.90 -0.82 3.72
C TRP A 91 -3.49 0.06 2.62
N ARG A 92 -4.69 0.56 2.88
CA ARG A 92 -5.44 1.40 1.95
C ARG A 92 -5.62 2.78 2.55
N CYS A 93 -5.09 3.78 1.88
CA CYS A 93 -5.27 5.17 2.26
C CYS A 93 -6.62 5.69 1.74
N THR A 94 -7.70 5.39 2.46
CA THR A 94 -8.97 6.11 2.29
C THR A 94 -8.89 7.41 3.07
N ARG A 95 -8.86 8.56 2.38
CA ARG A 95 -8.85 9.88 3.05
C ARG A 95 -9.89 9.91 4.19
N ASN A 96 -9.43 10.32 5.37
CA ASN A 96 -10.09 10.34 6.69
C ASN A 96 -10.14 9.00 7.45
N ARG A 97 -9.16 8.85 8.36
CA ARG A 97 -8.96 7.76 9.34
C ARG A 97 -8.47 6.45 8.73
N ASP A 98 -7.18 6.22 8.94
CA ASP A 98 -6.47 4.97 8.72
C ASP A 98 -7.20 3.81 9.41
N LEU A 99 -8.04 3.11 8.66
CA LEU A 99 -8.56 1.81 9.07
C LEU A 99 -7.66 0.74 8.44
N PRO A 100 -6.90 -0.04 9.23
CA PRO A 100 -6.22 -1.20 8.70
C PRO A 100 -7.28 -2.18 8.19
N GLY A 101 -7.18 -2.54 6.90
CA GLY A 101 -7.85 -3.73 6.38
C GLY A 101 -7.16 -4.95 6.98
N GLN A 102 -7.57 -5.33 8.19
CA GLN A 102 -7.08 -6.52 8.85
C GLN A 102 -7.51 -7.73 8.02
N LEU A 103 -6.55 -8.43 7.38
CA LEU A 103 -6.82 -9.73 6.78
C LEU A 103 -7.15 -10.73 7.91
N PRO A 104 -8.34 -11.37 7.91
CA PRO A 104 -8.59 -12.48 8.80
C PRO A 104 -7.97 -13.75 8.21
N GLY A 105 -7.07 -14.38 8.95
CA GLY A 105 -6.69 -15.80 8.77
C GLY A 105 -5.83 -16.10 7.54
N LEU A 106 -4.51 -16.10 7.73
CA LEU A 106 -3.61 -16.94 6.93
C LEU A 106 -3.67 -18.37 7.50
N ILE A 107 -4.15 -19.32 6.68
CA ILE A 107 -3.93 -20.76 6.83
C ILE A 107 -2.70 -21.11 5.98
#